data_AF-A0AAQ4FB79-F1
#
_entry.id   AF-A0AAQ4FB79-F1
#
_cell.length_a   1.000
_cell.length_b   1.000
_cell.length_c   1.000
_cell.angle_alpha   90.00
_cell.angle_beta   90.00
_cell.angle_gamma   90.00
#
_symmetry.space_group_name_H-M   'P 1'
#
loop_
_entity.id
_entity.type
_entity.pdbx_description
1 polymer ?
#
loop_
_entity_poly.entity_id
_entity_poly.type
_entity_poly.pdbx_seq_one_letter_code
_entity_poly.pdbx_strand_id
1 'polypeptide(L)'
;MAATVLYEDDAKFQEKVASYVNVIKGDGDELLRTVENMEGILTHENPEERVAGVKFITLIIQGLPQRCLSNSQATTLVRYYVNKLEDQPSMVPFVIRGLYELV
;
A
#
# COMPACT_ATOMS: atom_id res chain seq x y z
N MET A 1 11.14 -25.65 1.09
CA MET A 1 11.61 -24.89 2.26
C MET A 1 11.53 -23.39 1.94
N ALA A 2 10.31 -22.87 1.70
CA ALA A 2 10.11 -21.59 1.00
C ALA A 2 8.88 -20.78 1.46
N ALA A 3 8.51 -20.86 2.75
CA ALA A 3 7.47 -20.00 3.32
C ALA A 3 7.92 -19.28 4.60
N THR A 4 9.16 -19.51 5.06
CA THR A 4 9.64 -19.05 6.37
C THR A 4 10.28 -17.66 6.32
N VAL A 5 10.44 -17.05 5.14
CA VAL A 5 11.12 -15.73 5.01
C VAL A 5 10.17 -14.53 5.12
N LEU A 6 8.85 -14.75 5.25
CA LEU A 6 7.87 -13.65 5.25
C LEU A 6 7.59 -13.02 6.64
N TYR A 7 8.22 -13.48 7.72
CA TYR A 7 7.92 -13.01 9.09
C TYR A 7 9.13 -12.64 9.95
N GLU A 8 10.38 -12.82 9.48
CA GLU A 8 11.57 -12.53 10.29
C GLU A 8 11.97 -11.04 10.35
N ASP A 9 11.25 -10.14 9.67
CA ASP A 9 11.59 -8.71 9.69
C ASP A 9 10.36 -7.80 9.83
N ASP A 10 9.31 -8.26 10.52
CA ASP A 10 8.11 -7.45 10.79
C ASP A 10 8.50 -6.09 11.42
N ALA A 11 9.51 -6.05 12.29
CA ALA A 11 10.00 -4.80 12.87
C ALA A 11 10.58 -3.83 11.83
N LYS A 12 11.47 -4.28 10.93
CA LYS A 12 12.04 -3.42 9.88
C LYS A 12 11.00 -3.04 8.83
N PHE A 13 10.07 -3.93 8.54
CA PHE A 13 8.97 -3.64 7.64
C PHE A 13 8.05 -2.56 8.22
N GLN A 14 7.69 -2.67 9.51
CA GLN A 14 6.91 -1.65 10.21
C GLN A 14 7.69 -0.33 10.35
N GLU A 15 9.00 -0.37 10.60
CA GLU A 15 9.87 0.81 10.63
C GLU A 15 9.86 1.52 9.26
N LYS A 16 9.94 0.75 8.17
CA LYS A 16 9.84 1.28 6.81
C LYS A 16 8.46 1.88 6.54
N VAL A 17 7.37 1.21 6.92
CA VAL A 17 6.02 1.80 6.82
C VAL A 17 5.95 3.13 7.58
N ALA A 18 6.45 3.16 8.83
CA ALA A 18 6.44 4.35 9.66
C ALA A 18 7.27 5.50 9.05
N SER A 19 8.40 5.20 8.41
CA SER A 19 9.21 6.23 7.75
C SER A 19 8.44 6.88 6.60
N TYR A 20 7.81 6.10 5.71
CA TYR A 20 6.98 6.64 4.62
C TYR A 20 5.78 7.44 5.14
N VAL A 21 5.10 6.94 6.18
CA VAL A 21 4.00 7.66 6.84
C VAL A 21 4.46 9.04 7.32
N ASN A 22 5.64 9.14 7.93
CA ASN A 22 6.17 10.41 8.41
C ASN A 22 6.54 11.36 7.27
N VAL A 23 7.10 10.86 6.17
CA VAL A 23 7.40 11.69 4.99
C VAL A 23 6.12 12.22 4.37
N ILE A 24 5.11 11.36 4.16
CA ILE A 24 3.83 11.74 3.53
C ILE A 24 3.04 12.73 4.40
N LYS A 25 3.14 12.62 5.74
CA LYS A 25 2.56 13.62 6.65
C LYS A 25 3.17 15.02 6.46
N GLY A 26 4.45 15.10 6.09
CA GLY A 26 5.13 16.35 5.81
C GLY A 26 4.87 16.90 4.40
N ASP A 27 4.66 16.01 3.43
CA ASP A 27 4.34 16.34 2.04
C ASP A 27 3.38 15.29 1.45
N GLY A 28 2.10 15.67 1.31
CA GLY A 28 1.06 14.78 0.81
C GLY A 28 1.31 14.29 -0.62
N ASP A 29 2.05 15.03 -1.44
CA ASP A 29 2.37 14.63 -2.82
C ASP A 29 3.33 13.44 -2.87
N GLU A 30 4.06 13.18 -1.77
CA GLU A 30 4.97 12.05 -1.69
C GLU A 30 4.25 10.69 -1.73
N LEU A 31 2.95 10.63 -1.41
CA LEU A 31 2.20 9.38 -1.53
C LEU A 31 2.11 8.91 -2.98
N LEU A 32 1.80 9.82 -3.92
CA LEU A 32 1.71 9.45 -5.33
C LEU A 32 3.08 9.05 -5.87
N ARG A 33 4.14 9.78 -5.51
CA ARG A 33 5.52 9.41 -5.86
C ARG A 33 5.91 8.06 -5.28
N THR A 34 5.49 7.75 -4.06
CA THR A 34 5.72 6.43 -3.44
C THR A 34 5.04 5.33 -4.25
N VAL A 35 3.78 5.53 -4.67
CA VAL A 35 3.05 4.57 -5.50
C VAL A 35 3.71 4.41 -6.88
N GLU A 36 4.13 5.49 -7.52
CA GLU A 36 4.85 5.47 -8.81
C GLU A 36 6.18 4.73 -8.70
N ASN A 37 6.98 5.00 -7.66
CA ASN A 37 8.24 4.30 -7.41
C ASN A 37 8.06 2.80 -7.13
N MET A 38 6.85 2.39 -6.76
CA MET A 38 6.51 0.99 -6.54
C MET A 38 5.98 0.28 -7.78
N GLU A 39 5.83 0.96 -8.93
CA GLU A 39 5.23 0.40 -10.15
C GLU A 39 5.78 -0.99 -10.50
N GLY A 40 7.10 -1.18 -10.45
CA GLY A 40 7.75 -2.47 -10.73
C GLY A 40 7.31 -3.62 -9.82
N ILE A 41 6.99 -3.35 -8.55
CA ILE A 41 6.45 -4.35 -7.62
C ILE A 41 4.95 -4.55 -7.87
N LEU A 42 4.20 -3.46 -8.05
CA LEU A 42 2.74 -3.48 -8.20
C LEU A 42 2.27 -4.09 -9.54
N THR A 43 3.18 -4.21 -10.50
CA THR A 43 2.97 -4.80 -11.83
C THR A 43 3.81 -6.06 -12.06
N HIS A 44 4.52 -6.55 -11.04
CA HIS A 44 5.37 -7.74 -11.16
C HIS A 44 4.56 -8.96 -11.61
N GLU A 45 5.15 -9.84 -12.42
CA GLU A 45 4.50 -11.08 -12.86
C GLU A 45 4.12 -12.03 -11.71
N ASN A 46 4.87 -12.00 -10.60
CA ASN A 46 4.62 -12.83 -9.43
C ASN A 46 3.49 -12.21 -8.59
N PRO A 47 2.36 -12.91 -8.42
CA PRO A 47 1.24 -12.40 -7.64
C PRO A 47 1.59 -12.11 -6.17
N GLU A 48 2.51 -12.86 -5.56
CA GLU A 48 2.92 -12.64 -4.17
C GLU A 48 3.64 -11.30 -3.98
N GLU A 49 4.47 -10.90 -4.95
CA GLU A 49 5.15 -9.60 -4.96
C GLU A 49 4.14 -8.46 -5.07
N ARG A 50 3.14 -8.60 -5.95
CA ARG A 50 2.06 -7.61 -6.07
C ARG A 50 1.29 -7.48 -4.76
N VAL A 51 0.99 -8.59 -4.08
CA VAL A 51 0.32 -8.59 -2.76
C VAL A 51 1.16 -7.91 -1.71
N ALA A 52 2.48 -8.15 -1.67
CA ALA A 52 3.37 -7.46 -0.74
C ALA A 52 3.35 -5.94 -0.98
N GLY A 53 3.36 -5.50 -2.24
CA GLY A 53 3.25 -4.10 -2.62
C GLY A 53 1.92 -3.46 -2.17
N VAL A 54 0.78 -4.11 -2.44
CA VAL A 54 -0.54 -3.60 -2.02
C VAL A 54 -0.69 -3.60 -0.50
N LYS A 55 -0.18 -4.63 0.20
CA LYS A 55 -0.13 -4.67 1.66
C LYS A 55 0.66 -3.48 2.20
N PHE A 56 1.82 -3.17 1.62
CA PHE A 56 2.65 -2.05 2.03
C PHE A 56 1.95 -0.69 1.88
N ILE A 57 1.35 -0.42 0.70
CA ILE A 57 0.57 0.82 0.47
C ILE A 57 -0.59 0.92 1.45
N THR A 58 -1.29 -0.18 1.69
CA THR A 58 -2.42 -0.24 2.62
C THR A 58 -2.01 0.11 4.05
N LEU A 59 -0.85 -0.37 4.50
CA LEU A 59 -0.31 -0.04 5.82
C LEU A 59 0.16 1.41 5.92
N ILE A 60 0.70 1.98 4.84
CA ILE A 60 1.01 3.42 4.78
C ILE A 60 -0.26 4.23 4.98
N ILE A 61 -1.32 3.96 4.20
CA ILE A 61 -2.57 4.73 4.27
C ILE A 61 -3.20 4.63 5.67
N GLN A 62 -3.19 3.45 6.29
CA GLN A 62 -3.63 3.27 7.69
C GLN A 62 -2.87 4.12 8.71
N GLY A 63 -1.59 4.42 8.45
CA GLY A 63 -0.76 5.23 9.33
C GLY A 63 -0.95 6.75 9.15
N LEU A 64 -1.66 7.16 8.09
CA LEU A 64 -1.90 8.58 7.79
C LEU A 64 -3.05 9.14 8.64
N PRO A 65 -3.00 10.43 9.02
CA PRO A 65 -4.13 11.09 9.66
C PRO A 65 -5.34 11.16 8.72
N GLN A 66 -6.55 11.16 9.28
CA GLN A 66 -7.76 11.40 8.48
C GLN A 66 -7.65 12.73 7.73
N ARG A 67 -8.09 12.75 6.46
CA ARG A 67 -8.07 13.91 5.55
C ARG A 67 -6.66 14.43 5.20
N CYS A 68 -5.61 13.64 5.40
CA CYS A 68 -4.26 13.95 4.91
C CYS A 68 -4.19 13.94 3.37
N LEU A 69 -5.08 13.19 2.72
CA LEU A 69 -5.13 13.06 1.27
C LEU A 69 -6.13 14.04 0.67
N SER A 70 -5.74 14.67 -0.43
CA SER A 70 -6.66 15.43 -1.26
C SER A 70 -7.71 14.54 -1.91
N ASN A 71 -8.85 15.12 -2.32
CA ASN A 71 -9.89 14.39 -3.04
C ASN A 71 -9.36 13.71 -4.31
N SER A 72 -8.40 14.32 -5.00
CA SER A 72 -7.77 13.76 -6.20
C SER A 72 -6.94 12.52 -5.88
N GLN A 73 -6.12 12.58 -4.83
CA GLN A 73 -5.30 11.46 -4.37
C GLN A 73 -6.17 10.30 -3.88
N ALA A 74 -7.18 10.60 -3.04
CA ALA A 74 -8.12 9.60 -2.57
C ALA A 74 -8.86 8.92 -3.74
N THR A 75 -9.36 9.70 -4.72
CA THR A 75 -10.04 9.15 -5.91
C THR A 75 -9.11 8.25 -6.74
N THR A 76 -7.84 8.64 -6.88
CA THR A 76 -6.83 7.86 -7.61
C THR A 76 -6.58 6.52 -6.92
N LEU A 77 -6.42 6.54 -5.60
CA LEU A 77 -6.20 5.33 -4.79
C LEU A 77 -7.42 4.42 -4.76
N VAL A 78 -8.64 4.98 -4.65
CA VAL A 78 -9.88 4.19 -4.73
C VAL A 78 -9.96 3.45 -6.06
N ARG A 79 -9.71 4.14 -7.19
CA ARG A 79 -9.69 3.50 -8.51
C ARG A 79 -8.61 2.41 -8.60
N TYR A 80 -7.42 2.69 -8.09
CA TYR A 80 -6.34 1.72 -8.03
C TYR A 80 -6.76 0.46 -7.25
N TYR A 81 -7.30 0.62 -6.04
CA TYR A 81 -7.73 -0.49 -5.19
C TYR A 81 -8.84 -1.31 -5.82
N VAL A 82 -9.86 -0.68 -6.40
CA VAL A 82 -10.94 -1.38 -7.10
C VAL A 82 -10.38 -2.25 -8.22
N ASN A 83 -9.44 -1.73 -9.02
CA ASN A 83 -8.79 -2.51 -10.09
C ASN A 83 -8.01 -3.73 -9.55
N LYS A 84 -7.51 -3.67 -8.31
CA LYS A 84 -6.77 -4.77 -7.68
C LYS A 84 -7.65 -5.87 -7.10
N LEU A 85 -8.97 -5.69 -7.03
CA LEU A 85 -9.90 -6.76 -6.64
C LEU A 85 -9.89 -7.95 -7.60
N GLU A 86 -9.59 -7.71 -8.88
CA GLU A 86 -9.57 -8.73 -9.93
C GLU A 86 -8.24 -9.50 -10.01
N ASP A 87 -7.22 -9.11 -9.23
CA ASP A 87 -5.86 -9.64 -9.36
C ASP A 87 -5.75 -11.09 -8.84
N GLN A 88 -5.91 -11.29 -7.53
CA GLN A 88 -5.98 -12.63 -6.93
C GLN A 88 -6.68 -12.62 -5.56
N PRO A 89 -7.24 -13.75 -5.09
CA PRO A 89 -8.01 -13.78 -3.84
C PRO A 89 -7.25 -13.30 -2.59
N SER A 90 -5.94 -13.56 -2.50
CA SER A 90 -5.10 -13.11 -1.37
C SER A 90 -4.90 -11.60 -1.31
N MET A 91 -5.19 -10.88 -2.40
CA MET A 91 -5.14 -9.41 -2.50
C MET A 91 -6.32 -8.76 -1.76
N VAL A 92 -7.47 -9.43 -1.78
CA VAL A 92 -8.77 -8.87 -1.38
C VAL A 92 -8.77 -8.28 0.03
N PRO A 93 -8.21 -8.93 1.07
CA PRO A 93 -8.21 -8.35 2.42
C PRO A 93 -7.49 -7.01 2.50
N PHE A 94 -6.37 -6.86 1.79
CA PHE A 94 -5.59 -5.61 1.77
C PHE A 94 -6.32 -4.53 0.98
N VAL A 95 -6.95 -4.91 -0.13
CA VAL A 95 -7.74 -3.98 -0.94
C VAL A 95 -8.94 -3.43 -0.18
N ILE A 96 -9.74 -4.29 0.46
CA ILE A 96 -10.88 -3.88 1.27
C ILE A 96 -10.43 -2.94 2.39
N ARG A 97 -9.32 -3.27 3.05
CA ARG A 97 -8.80 -2.44 4.14
C ARG A 97 -8.27 -1.10 3.64
N GLY A 98 -7.61 -1.06 2.50
CA GLY A 98 -7.20 0.20 1.86
C GLY A 98 -8.38 1.08 1.47
N LEU A 99 -9.44 0.50 0.90
CA LEU A 99 -10.68 1.21 0.60
C LEU A 99 -11.34 1.78 1.86
N TYR A 100 -11.36 1.02 2.96
CA TYR A 100 -11.92 1.46 4.24
C TYR A 100 -11.22 2.71 4.80
N GLU A 101 -9.90 2.83 4.66
CA GLU A 101 -9.18 4.02 5.14
C GLU A 101 -9.37 5.27 4.25
N LEU A 102 -9.92 5.09 3.04
CA LEU A 102 -10.13 6.16 2.06
C LEU A 102 -11.55 6.72 2.07
N VAL A 103 -12.48 6.10 2.82
CA VAL A 103 -13.90 6.51 2.95
C VAL A 103 -14.20 7.05 4.34
#